data_AF-A0A4V1CJA6-F1
#
_entry.id   AF-A0A4V1CJA6-F1
#
_cell.length_a   1.000
_cell.length_b   1.000
_cell.length_c   1.000
_cell.angle_alpha   90.00
_cell.angle_beta   90.00
_cell.angle_gamma   90.00
#
_symmetry.space_group_name_H-M   'P 1'
#
loop_
_entity.id
_entity.type
_entity.pdbx_description
1 polymer ?
#
loop_
_entity_poly.entity_id
_entity_poly.type
_entity_poly.pdbx_seq_one_letter_code
_entity_poly.pdbx_strand_id
1 'polypeptide(L)'
;MDHHTRSPSSARDRARKANAQRLADARARLKKQEDDLVAYFDATRDEDKIEDDLAEKIAKLHRAAQTKLQDARSRRAVALASLKDRGETYSAIASLVDLPVAEATKLIRSIRSAQSPTAGNDLAASESKADTGARGSVTSPDPGRPADSTAGDARRSDRDVA
;
A
#
# COMPACT_ATOMS: atom_id res chain seq x y z
N MET A 1 40.05 9.68 -77.38
CA MET A 1 40.13 8.34 -76.79
C MET A 1 40.40 8.50 -75.32
N ASP A 2 39.41 8.08 -74.54
CA ASP A 2 39.42 7.94 -73.09
C ASP A 2 40.55 7.03 -72.60
N HIS A 3 41.07 7.33 -71.41
CA HIS A 3 41.02 6.45 -70.24
C HIS A 3 41.69 7.19 -69.07
N HIS A 4 40.98 8.15 -68.48
CA HIS A 4 41.29 8.57 -67.12
C HIS A 4 40.99 7.39 -66.20
N THR A 5 42.01 6.59 -65.91
CA THR A 5 41.99 5.59 -64.86
C THR A 5 41.74 6.32 -63.54
N ARG A 6 40.47 6.44 -63.16
CA ARG A 6 40.07 6.92 -61.83
C ARG A 6 40.65 5.93 -60.83
N SER A 7 41.83 6.25 -60.31
CA SER A 7 42.64 5.31 -59.53
C SER A 7 41.81 4.69 -58.42
N PRO A 8 41.82 3.35 -58.25
CA PRO A 8 41.02 2.65 -57.25
C PRO A 8 41.29 3.11 -55.81
N SER A 9 42.39 3.83 -55.56
CA SER A 9 42.69 4.52 -54.29
C SER A 9 41.66 5.59 -53.93
N SER A 10 41.24 6.45 -54.87
CA SER A 10 40.29 7.54 -54.58
C SER A 10 38.90 7.03 -54.17
N ALA A 11 38.46 5.91 -54.74
CA ALA A 11 37.21 5.27 -54.36
C ALA A 11 37.32 4.57 -53.00
N ARG A 12 38.43 3.87 -52.75
CA ARG A 12 38.70 3.20 -51.46
C ARG A 12 38.84 4.20 -50.31
N ASP A 13 39.49 5.33 -50.53
CA ASP A 13 39.69 6.35 -49.50
C ASP A 13 38.37 7.08 -49.17
N ARG A 14 37.53 7.36 -50.18
CA ARG A 14 36.16 7.84 -49.95
C ARG A 14 35.31 6.84 -49.17
N ALA A 15 35.40 5.55 -49.51
CA ALA A 15 34.68 4.49 -48.80
C ALA A 15 35.13 4.35 -47.35
N ARG A 16 36.45 4.41 -47.08
CA ARG A 16 37.01 4.41 -45.72
C ARG A 16 36.53 5.61 -44.90
N LYS A 17 36.58 6.82 -45.47
CA LYS A 17 36.12 8.04 -44.81
C LYS A 17 34.63 7.99 -44.49
N ALA A 18 33.79 7.52 -45.43
CA ALA A 18 32.36 7.35 -45.21
C ALA A 18 32.06 6.33 -44.10
N ASN A 19 32.80 5.21 -44.05
CA ASN A 19 32.64 4.22 -42.99
C ASN A 19 33.13 4.74 -41.62
N ALA A 20 34.24 5.46 -41.59
CA ALA A 20 34.74 6.09 -40.36
C ALA A 20 33.72 7.10 -39.81
N GLN A 21 33.11 7.92 -40.68
CA GLN A 21 32.06 8.86 -40.28
C GLN A 21 30.84 8.13 -39.73
N ARG A 22 30.32 7.12 -40.45
CA ARG A 22 29.17 6.33 -39.97
C ARG A 22 29.43 5.67 -38.61
N LEU A 23 30.65 5.17 -38.41
CA LEU A 23 31.05 4.57 -37.15
C LEU A 23 31.13 5.61 -36.02
N ALA A 24 31.66 6.80 -36.30
CA ALA A 24 31.68 7.91 -35.35
C ALA A 24 30.25 8.35 -34.98
N ASP A 25 29.36 8.53 -35.96
CA ASP A 25 27.97 8.93 -35.73
C ASP A 25 27.18 7.85 -34.98
N ALA A 26 27.45 6.56 -35.24
CA ALA A 26 26.85 5.46 -34.50
C ALA A 26 27.31 5.47 -33.04
N ARG A 27 28.61 5.64 -32.79
CA ARG A 27 29.17 5.74 -31.43
C ARG A 27 28.60 6.92 -30.65
N ALA A 28 28.51 8.08 -31.30
CA ALA A 28 27.95 9.28 -30.67
C ALA A 28 26.46 9.09 -30.31
N ARG A 29 25.68 8.45 -31.19
CA ARG A 29 24.28 8.12 -30.92
C ARG A 29 24.13 7.14 -29.77
N LEU A 30 24.94 6.07 -29.75
CA LEU A 30 24.91 5.09 -28.67
C LEU A 30 25.27 5.72 -27.33
N LYS A 31 26.31 6.57 -27.29
CA LYS A 31 26.66 7.28 -26.06
C LYS A 31 25.53 8.17 -25.56
N LYS A 32 24.90 8.93 -26.46
CA LYS A 32 23.77 9.78 -26.08
C LYS A 32 22.59 8.95 -25.56
N GLN A 33 22.30 7.82 -26.19
CA GLN A 33 21.25 6.90 -25.72
C GLN A 33 21.58 6.33 -24.34
N GLU A 34 22.84 5.98 -24.09
CA GLU A 34 23.29 5.52 -22.77
C GLU A 34 23.10 6.62 -21.71
N ASP A 35 23.56 7.84 -21.98
CA ASP A 35 23.41 8.99 -21.08
C ASP A 35 21.91 9.29 -20.81
N ASP A 36 21.07 9.28 -21.85
CA ASP A 36 19.63 9.51 -21.74
C ASP A 36 18.94 8.40 -20.91
N LEU A 37 19.36 7.14 -21.07
CA LEU A 37 18.82 6.02 -20.29
C LEU A 37 19.24 6.07 -18.83
N VAL A 38 20.50 6.43 -18.54
CA VAL A 38 20.97 6.63 -17.16
C VAL A 38 20.16 7.72 -16.48
N ALA A 39 19.99 8.87 -17.14
CA ALA A 39 19.19 9.97 -16.60
C ALA A 39 17.72 9.56 -16.35
N TYR A 40 17.13 8.77 -17.26
CA TYR A 40 15.78 8.25 -17.09
C TYR A 40 15.68 7.34 -15.85
N PHE A 41 16.57 6.35 -15.69
CA PHE A 41 16.49 5.42 -14.56
C PHE A 41 16.81 6.08 -13.22
N ASP A 42 17.75 7.03 -13.19
CA ASP A 42 17.99 7.83 -11.99
C ASP A 42 16.76 8.66 -11.62
N ALA A 43 16.10 9.28 -12.60
CA ALA A 43 14.86 10.03 -12.36
C ALA A 43 13.73 9.14 -11.85
N THR A 44 13.54 7.94 -12.39
CA THR A 44 12.54 6.98 -11.90
C THR A 44 12.84 6.56 -10.46
N ARG A 45 14.10 6.26 -10.12
CA ARG A 45 14.48 5.92 -8.74
C ARG A 45 14.22 7.08 -7.79
N ASP A 46 14.51 8.30 -8.24
CA ASP A 46 14.31 9.50 -7.42
C ASP A 46 12.80 9.79 -7.26
N GLU A 47 11.96 9.56 -8.27
CA GLU A 47 10.49 9.59 -8.15
C GLU A 47 9.99 8.61 -7.09
N ASP A 48 10.34 7.33 -7.19
CA ASP A 48 9.93 6.30 -6.22
C ASP A 48 10.32 6.70 -4.79
N LYS A 49 11.56 7.19 -4.61
CA LYS A 49 12.04 7.65 -3.32
C LYS A 49 11.26 8.86 -2.79
N ILE A 50 10.92 9.81 -3.65
CA ILE A 50 10.13 10.98 -3.27
C ILE A 50 8.73 10.55 -2.83
N GLU A 51 8.11 9.61 -3.54
CA GLU A 51 6.80 9.06 -3.19
C GLU A 51 6.82 8.35 -1.84
N ASP A 52 7.81 7.50 -1.58
CA ASP A 52 8.00 6.82 -0.30
C ASP A 52 8.20 7.81 0.85
N ASP A 53 9.09 8.79 0.67
CA ASP A 53 9.36 9.85 1.66
C ASP A 53 8.09 10.66 1.96
N LEU A 54 7.29 10.97 0.94
CA LEU A 54 6.04 11.69 1.08
C LEU A 54 5.01 10.87 1.87
N ALA A 55 4.85 9.59 1.51
CA ALA A 55 3.95 8.68 2.20
C ALA A 55 4.31 8.54 3.69
N GLU A 56 5.60 8.42 4.01
CA GLU A 56 6.07 8.36 5.39
C GLU A 56 5.76 9.65 6.16
N LYS A 57 6.05 10.82 5.56
CA LYS A 57 5.79 12.13 6.18
C LYS A 57 4.30 12.35 6.44
N ILE A 58 3.44 12.00 5.47
CA ILE A 58 1.98 12.07 5.63
C ILE A 58 1.54 11.17 6.78
N ALA A 59 1.97 9.90 6.79
CA ALA A 59 1.60 8.96 7.85
C ALA A 59 2.04 9.46 9.24
N LYS A 60 3.26 10.02 9.34
CA LYS A 60 3.78 10.59 10.59
C LYS A 60 2.95 11.79 11.05
N LEU A 61 2.61 12.70 10.15
CA LEU A 61 1.78 13.87 10.45
C LEU A 61 0.37 13.46 10.89
N HIS A 62 -0.24 12.48 10.22
CA HIS A 62 -1.53 11.93 10.61
C HIS A 62 -1.50 11.34 12.03
N ARG A 63 -0.51 10.50 12.34
CA ARG A 63 -0.36 9.93 13.70
C ARG A 63 -0.18 11.02 14.74
N ALA A 64 0.69 11.99 14.49
CA ALA A 64 0.92 13.10 15.42
C ALA A 64 -0.33 13.96 15.64
N ALA A 65 -1.07 14.27 14.56
CA ALA A 65 -2.33 15.01 14.65
C ALA A 65 -3.40 14.20 15.39
N GLN A 66 -3.49 12.90 15.15
CA GLN A 66 -4.43 12.00 15.84
C GLN A 66 -4.14 11.95 17.34
N THR A 67 -2.88 11.81 17.75
CA THR A 67 -2.50 11.86 19.18
C THR A 67 -2.90 13.19 19.80
N LYS A 68 -2.55 14.33 19.18
CA LYS A 68 -2.92 15.66 19.69
C LYS A 68 -4.43 15.85 19.80
N LEU A 69 -5.19 15.32 18.85
CA LEU A 69 -6.64 15.36 18.86
C LEU A 69 -7.22 14.51 19.99
N GLN A 70 -6.68 13.31 20.22
CA GLN A 70 -7.07 12.47 21.34
C GLN A 70 -6.73 13.14 22.68
N ASP A 71 -5.54 13.74 22.82
CA ASP A 71 -5.16 14.46 24.04
C ASP A 71 -6.09 15.65 24.31
N ALA A 72 -6.47 16.40 23.27
CA ALA A 72 -7.44 17.49 23.39
C ALA A 72 -8.82 16.97 23.80
N ARG A 73 -9.29 15.88 23.20
CA ARG A 73 -10.57 15.23 23.55
C ARG A 73 -10.57 14.74 24.99
N SER A 74 -9.50 14.10 25.42
CA SER A 74 -9.31 13.63 26.80
C SER A 74 -9.31 14.80 27.78
N ARG A 75 -8.53 15.86 27.53
CA ARG A 75 -8.54 17.07 28.37
C ARG A 75 -9.92 17.71 28.46
N ARG A 76 -10.65 17.81 27.34
CA ARG A 76 -12.03 18.32 27.32
C ARG A 76 -12.94 17.46 28.20
N ALA A 77 -12.90 16.14 28.06
CA ALA A 77 -13.76 15.25 28.82
C ALA A 77 -13.42 15.25 30.33
N VAL A 78 -12.13 15.32 30.70
CA VAL A 78 -11.68 15.49 32.08
C VAL A 78 -12.22 16.79 32.68
N ALA A 79 -12.17 17.91 31.95
CA ALA A 79 -12.72 19.17 32.42
C ALA A 79 -14.23 19.08 32.71
N LEU A 80 -15.01 18.42 31.84
CA LEU A 80 -16.44 18.20 32.07
C LEU A 80 -16.68 17.31 33.31
N ALA A 81 -15.86 16.28 33.51
CA ALA A 81 -15.93 15.43 34.70
C ALA A 81 -15.63 16.24 35.98
N SER A 82 -14.62 17.11 35.96
CA SER A 82 -14.31 17.99 37.08
C SER A 82 -15.44 18.97 37.40
N LEU A 83 -16.18 19.48 36.40
CA LEU A 83 -17.39 20.27 36.66
C LEU A 83 -18.45 19.43 37.35
N LYS A 84 -18.65 18.17 36.92
CA LYS A 84 -19.57 17.24 37.56
C LYS A 84 -19.16 16.93 39.01
N ASP A 85 -17.87 16.80 39.29
CA ASP A 85 -17.34 16.57 40.64
C ASP A 85 -17.57 17.76 41.58
N ARG A 86 -17.63 18.98 41.04
CA ARG A 86 -17.98 20.22 41.79
C ARG A 86 -19.48 20.35 42.09
N GLY A 87 -20.30 19.39 41.67
CA GLY A 87 -21.73 19.36 41.94
C GLY A 87 -22.63 19.85 40.80
N GLU A 88 -22.05 20.27 39.66
CA GLU A 88 -22.85 20.72 38.52
C GLU A 88 -23.76 19.61 37.97
N THR A 89 -24.93 20.01 37.44
CA THR A 89 -25.86 19.07 36.80
C THR A 89 -25.48 18.82 35.34
N TYR A 90 -25.88 17.67 34.78
CA TYR A 90 -25.57 17.37 33.37
C TYR A 90 -26.18 18.38 32.40
N SER A 91 -27.37 18.92 32.70
CA SER A 91 -28.02 19.98 31.93
C SER A 91 -27.29 21.32 32.05
N ALA A 92 -26.85 21.71 33.26
CA ALA A 92 -26.07 22.94 33.43
C ALA A 92 -24.73 22.89 32.69
N ILE A 93 -24.00 21.77 32.79
CA ILE A 93 -22.75 21.56 32.07
C ILE A 93 -22.99 21.65 30.55
N ALA A 94 -24.03 20.97 30.04
CA ALA A 94 -24.40 20.99 28.64
C ALA A 94 -24.69 22.41 28.12
N SER A 95 -25.43 23.22 28.88
CA SER A 95 -25.69 24.62 28.54
C SER A 95 -24.42 25.48 28.57
N LEU A 96 -23.48 25.24 29.51
CA LEU A 96 -22.24 26.00 29.63
C LEU A 96 -21.28 25.81 28.45
N VAL A 97 -21.28 24.62 27.84
CA VAL A 97 -20.34 24.25 26.77
C VAL A 97 -21.00 24.12 25.40
N ASP A 98 -22.27 24.50 25.30
CA ASP A 98 -23.10 24.40 24.10
C ASP A 98 -23.05 23.01 23.45
N LEU A 99 -23.31 21.98 24.27
CA LEU A 99 -23.40 20.59 23.82
C LEU A 99 -24.77 20.00 24.15
N PRO A 100 -25.28 19.05 23.35
CA PRO A 100 -26.45 18.26 23.74
C PRO A 100 -26.19 17.52 25.05
N VAL A 101 -27.19 17.47 25.94
CA VAL A 101 -27.09 16.81 27.26
C VAL A 101 -26.62 15.36 27.13
N ALA A 102 -27.09 14.64 26.11
CA ALA A 102 -26.69 13.27 25.82
C ALA A 102 -25.18 13.14 25.54
N GLU A 103 -24.60 14.07 24.77
CA GLU A 103 -23.18 14.07 24.45
C GLU A 103 -22.31 14.43 25.65
N ALA A 104 -22.69 15.48 26.39
CA ALA A 104 -22.00 15.86 27.63
C ALA A 104 -22.01 14.70 28.64
N THR A 105 -23.14 14.02 28.79
CA THR A 105 -23.29 12.84 29.65
C THR A 105 -22.40 11.69 29.20
N LYS A 106 -22.37 11.39 27.90
CA LYS A 106 -21.53 10.32 27.33
C LYS A 106 -20.04 10.59 27.58
N LEU A 107 -19.59 11.82 27.35
CA LEU A 107 -18.19 12.22 27.58
C LEU A 107 -17.79 12.06 29.04
N ILE A 108 -18.60 12.57 29.98
CA ILE A 108 -18.34 12.47 31.42
C ILE A 108 -18.29 11.01 31.87
N ARG A 109 -19.25 10.17 31.43
CA ARG A 109 -19.28 8.75 31.80
C ARG A 109 -18.07 7.99 31.26
N SER A 110 -17.65 8.26 30.03
CA SER A 110 -16.52 7.57 29.40
C SER A 110 -15.19 7.74 30.16
N ILE A 111 -14.96 8.92 30.73
CA ILE A 111 -13.78 9.17 31.58
C ILE A 111 -13.92 8.48 32.93
N ARG A 112 -15.09 8.56 33.57
CA ARG A 112 -15.31 7.91 34.87
C ARG A 112 -15.22 6.39 34.80
N SER A 113 -15.68 5.76 33.71
CA SER A 113 -15.52 4.32 33.49
C SER A 113 -14.06 3.93 33.26
N ALA A 114 -13.25 4.80 32.65
CA ALA A 114 -11.82 4.57 32.47
C ALA A 114 -11.00 4.81 33.75
N GLN A 115 -11.51 5.62 34.68
CA GLN A 115 -10.88 5.93 35.97
C GLN A 115 -11.25 4.95 37.10
N SER A 116 -12.20 4.04 36.90
CA SER A 116 -12.43 2.94 37.83
C SER A 116 -11.26 1.97 37.70
N PRO A 117 -10.33 1.86 38.68
CA PRO A 117 -9.36 0.80 38.65
C PRO A 117 -10.16 -0.51 38.71
N THR A 118 -9.84 -1.43 37.81
CA THR A 118 -10.32 -2.80 37.84
C THR A 118 -9.92 -3.40 39.19
N ALA A 119 -10.82 -3.35 40.16
CA ALA A 119 -10.81 -4.33 41.25
C ALA A 119 -11.03 -5.67 40.55
N GLY A 120 -10.03 -6.55 40.68
CA GLY A 120 -9.97 -7.82 39.97
C GLY A 120 -11.26 -8.61 40.12
N ASN A 121 -11.70 -9.20 39.01
CA ASN A 121 -12.47 -10.42 39.06
C ASN A 121 -11.89 -11.36 38.01
N ASP A 122 -10.71 -11.89 38.34
CA ASP A 122 -10.41 -13.29 38.03
C ASP A 122 -11.56 -14.11 38.60
N LEU A 123 -12.42 -14.65 37.74
CA LEU A 123 -13.13 -15.90 37.97
C LEU A 123 -13.83 -16.33 36.67
N ALA A 124 -13.60 -17.59 36.32
CA ALA A 124 -14.27 -18.42 35.32
C ALA A 124 -13.65 -18.47 33.91
N ALA A 125 -12.45 -19.06 33.84
CA ALA A 125 -12.27 -20.19 32.95
C ALA A 125 -13.30 -21.28 33.32
N SER A 126 -14.18 -21.64 32.39
CA SER A 126 -14.87 -22.94 32.42
C SER A 126 -14.54 -23.65 31.12
N GLU A 127 -13.46 -24.41 31.20
CA GLU A 127 -13.20 -25.53 30.30
C GLU A 127 -14.38 -26.50 30.39
N SER A 128 -15.06 -26.72 29.26
CA SER A 128 -15.96 -27.86 29.09
C SER A 128 -15.27 -28.91 28.23
N LYS A 129 -14.55 -29.80 28.90
CA LYS A 129 -14.20 -31.17 28.50
C LYS A 129 -14.61 -32.04 29.70
N ALA A 130 -15.27 -33.17 29.62
CA ALA A 130 -15.70 -34.03 28.52
C ALA A 130 -16.81 -34.93 29.09
N ASP A 131 -17.65 -35.55 28.26
CA ASP A 131 -18.12 -36.89 28.59
C ASP A 131 -18.20 -37.78 27.35
N THR A 132 -17.82 -39.02 27.58
CA THR A 132 -17.36 -40.02 26.63
C THR A 132 -18.36 -41.16 26.67
N GLY A 133 -19.02 -41.48 25.55
CA GLY A 133 -20.12 -42.44 25.54
C GLY A 133 -20.32 -43.21 24.23
N ALA A 134 -19.28 -43.94 23.82
CA ALA A 134 -19.31 -45.27 23.19
C ALA A 134 -20.28 -45.65 22.04
N ARG A 135 -19.63 -46.02 20.90
CA ARG A 135 -19.74 -47.27 20.10
C ARG A 135 -20.82 -47.43 19.01
N GLY A 136 -20.31 -47.78 17.81
CA GLY A 136 -21.00 -48.50 16.73
C GLY A 136 -20.58 -48.01 15.33
N SER A 137 -19.40 -48.35 14.78
CA SER A 137 -19.05 -49.60 14.06
C SER A 137 -19.36 -49.55 12.54
N VAL A 138 -18.27 -49.59 11.73
CA VAL A 138 -18.09 -50.02 10.30
C VAL A 138 -18.85 -49.22 9.22
N THR A 139 -18.29 -48.77 8.07
CA THR A 139 -17.34 -49.37 7.10
C THR A 139 -16.63 -48.29 6.25
N SER A 140 -15.33 -48.48 5.97
CA SER A 140 -14.54 -47.86 4.87
C SER A 140 -14.88 -48.51 3.50
N PRO A 141 -14.21 -48.17 2.39
CA PRO A 141 -13.94 -46.88 1.72
C PRO A 141 -14.38 -46.90 0.22
N ASP A 142 -14.47 -45.75 -0.45
CA ASP A 142 -14.24 -45.73 -1.93
C ASP A 142 -13.74 -44.35 -2.41
N PRO A 143 -12.64 -44.28 -3.19
CA PRO A 143 -12.13 -43.07 -3.80
C PRO A 143 -12.55 -42.97 -5.28
N GLY A 144 -13.06 -41.80 -5.68
CA GLY A 144 -12.96 -41.35 -7.07
C GLY A 144 -14.26 -40.92 -7.72
N ARG A 145 -14.36 -39.61 -8.01
CA ARG A 145 -14.71 -39.14 -9.36
C ARG A 145 -14.45 -37.64 -9.53
N PRO A 146 -13.50 -37.23 -10.40
CA PRO A 146 -13.58 -35.94 -11.06
C PRO A 146 -14.58 -36.04 -12.22
N ALA A 147 -15.52 -35.10 -12.30
CA ALA A 147 -16.38 -34.95 -13.46
C ALA A 147 -15.64 -34.10 -14.51
N ASP A 148 -15.32 -34.77 -15.61
CA ASP A 148 -14.66 -34.28 -16.80
C ASP A 148 -15.67 -33.66 -17.79
N SER A 149 -15.23 -32.57 -18.42
CA SER A 149 -15.48 -32.08 -19.79
C SER A 149 -16.84 -32.12 -20.48
N THR A 150 -17.27 -30.94 -20.95
CA THR A 150 -17.70 -30.71 -22.36
C THR A 150 -17.12 -29.35 -22.79
N ALA A 151 -16.07 -29.32 -23.62
CA ALA A 151 -16.09 -29.32 -25.09
C ALA A 151 -16.67 -28.02 -25.71
N GLY A 152 -15.77 -27.16 -26.18
CA GLY A 152 -16.04 -25.95 -26.95
C GLY A 152 -14.80 -25.54 -27.74
N ASP A 153 -14.57 -26.28 -28.81
CA ASP A 153 -13.52 -26.13 -29.82
C ASP A 153 -13.74 -24.88 -30.73
N ALA A 154 -12.66 -24.50 -31.41
CA ALA A 154 -12.60 -23.76 -32.67
C ALA A 154 -12.34 -22.23 -32.61
N ARG A 155 -11.06 -21.83 -32.69
CA ARG A 155 -10.37 -21.50 -33.97
C ARG A 155 -9.07 -20.72 -33.73
N ARG A 156 -7.96 -21.41 -34.03
CA ARG A 156 -6.74 -20.80 -34.54
C ARG A 156 -7.05 -20.10 -35.86
N SER A 157 -6.50 -18.91 -36.07
CA SER A 157 -6.33 -18.34 -37.39
C SER A 157 -4.99 -17.65 -37.40
N ASP A 158 -4.12 -18.23 -38.21
CA ASP A 158 -2.82 -17.73 -38.61
C ASP A 158 -2.86 -16.25 -38.98
N ARG A 159 -1.84 -15.50 -38.59
CA ARG A 159 -1.48 -14.29 -39.31
C ARG A 159 0.02 -14.04 -39.22
N ASP A 160 0.73 -14.79 -40.05
CA ASP A 160 2.06 -14.43 -40.53
C ASP A 160 2.03 -14.28 -42.06
N VAL A 161 2.80 -13.30 -42.54
CA VAL A 161 3.28 -13.05 -43.92
C VAL A 161 2.35 -12.29 -44.89
N ALA A 162 2.67 -11.00 -45.09
CA ALA A 162 3.24 -10.47 -46.33
C ALA A 162 3.92 -9.12 -46.06
#